data_AF-A0ABD6ET83-F1
#
_entry.id   AF-A0ABD6ET83-F1
#
_cell.length_a   1.000
_cell.length_b   1.000
_cell.length_c   1.000
_cell.angle_alpha   90.00
_cell.angle_beta   90.00
_cell.angle_gamma   90.00
#
_symmetry.space_group_name_H-M   'P 1'
#
loop_
_entity.id
_entity.type
_entity.pdbx_description
1 polymer ?
#
loop_
_entity_poly.entity_id
_entity_poly.type
_entity_poly.pdbx_seq_one_letter_code
_entity_poly.pdbx_strand_id
1 'polypeptide(L)'
;MSFSPYSLSTILSYFKFSNQTSPFKAIQIKVWMDPRLRILSASPASSKWALRVESIDEPLSTTTFTCTFLEEEPVESWDGFVFSIFLEMNADPEILAHSPNLSVSEIALHWEVTYFFDTNATVEGKTLPVRKTTLFKVIPDVPYTVIPIAKDSDLINTAVLSGRQTSTPMRIFTVSEGAQLRDVTSRCHCISAESRVLKTSPTCTSVYVDGSELRGISKIKVHVHYETWTTSTEFTVWYPKVPITVWISDPVLNAIKDWKVAMWRWLPRERQKKDARQFACINKFQQAEVS
;
A
#
# COMPACT_ATOMS: atom_id res chain seq x y z
N MET A 1 -3.82 25.81 5.32
CA MET A 1 -3.44 24.42 5.61
C MET A 1 -4.60 23.52 5.22
N SER A 2 -4.30 22.34 4.70
CA SER A 2 -5.28 21.33 4.24
C SER A 2 -4.77 19.96 4.64
N PHE A 3 -5.68 19.00 4.77
CA PHE A 3 -5.34 17.62 5.06
C PHE A 3 -5.69 16.73 3.86
N SER A 4 -4.86 15.74 3.57
CA SER A 4 -5.23 14.65 2.67
C SER A 4 -5.46 13.35 3.46
N PRO A 5 -6.27 12.42 2.95
CA PRO A 5 -6.46 11.10 3.55
C PRO A 5 -5.13 10.45 3.94
N TYR A 6 -5.02 10.02 5.20
CA TYR A 6 -3.83 9.37 5.77
C TYR A 6 -2.56 10.24 5.80
N SER A 7 -2.68 11.55 5.61
CA SER A 7 -1.54 12.46 5.74
C SER A 7 -1.09 12.65 7.18
N LEU A 8 0.21 12.88 7.32
CA LEU A 8 0.84 13.34 8.54
C LEU A 8 1.06 14.85 8.46
N SER A 9 0.77 15.57 9.53
CA SER A 9 0.81 17.03 9.55
C SER A 9 1.21 17.57 10.92
N THR A 10 1.92 18.69 10.94
CA THR A 10 2.30 19.38 12.18
C THR A 10 1.60 20.72 12.27
N ILE A 11 0.89 20.96 13.38
CA ILE A 11 0.36 22.28 13.73
C ILE A 11 1.31 22.93 14.72
N LEU A 12 1.78 24.13 14.39
CA LEU A 12 2.59 24.96 15.28
C LEU A 12 1.69 26.00 15.97
N SER A 13 1.71 26.00 17.30
CA SER A 13 0.99 26.99 18.11
C SER A 13 1.87 28.22 18.29
N TYR A 14 1.48 29.32 17.64
CA TYR A 14 2.12 30.62 17.80
C TYR A 14 1.33 31.47 18.79
N PHE A 15 2.05 32.06 19.75
CA PHE A 15 1.47 32.91 20.76
C PHE A 15 2.18 34.27 20.77
N LYS A 16 1.38 35.33 20.88
CA LYS A 16 1.86 36.69 21.03
C LYS A 16 1.12 37.37 22.16
N PHE A 17 1.87 37.90 23.11
CA PHE A 17 1.37 38.62 24.27
C PHE A 17 2.27 39.85 24.49
N SER A 18 1.65 40.99 24.78
CA SER A 18 2.34 42.23 25.07
C SER A 18 1.68 42.95 26.23
N ASN A 19 2.51 43.48 27.13
CA ASN A 19 2.17 44.51 28.11
C ASN A 19 1.05 44.11 29.10
N GLN A 20 1.41 43.32 30.11
CA GLN A 20 0.58 43.13 31.28
C GLN A 20 1.33 43.44 32.57
N THR A 21 0.58 43.97 33.54
CA THR A 21 1.06 44.36 34.87
C THR A 21 1.41 43.15 35.76
N SER A 22 1.06 41.94 35.33
CA SER A 22 1.27 40.68 36.05
C SER A 22 2.06 39.70 35.19
N PRO A 23 3.03 38.97 35.76
CA PRO A 23 3.84 38.02 35.01
C PRO A 23 3.01 36.85 34.50
N PHE A 24 3.21 36.51 33.22
CA PHE A 24 2.58 35.37 32.58
C PHE A 24 3.15 34.06 33.16
N LYS A 25 2.28 33.11 33.53
CA LYS A 25 2.67 31.84 34.15
C LYS A 25 2.44 30.64 33.24
N ALA A 26 1.24 30.55 32.66
CA ALA A 26 0.87 29.39 31.84
C ALA A 26 -0.23 29.71 30.83
N ILE A 27 -0.25 28.94 29.74
CA ILE A 27 -1.35 28.90 28.77
C ILE A 27 -1.91 27.50 28.71
N GLN A 28 -3.23 27.41 28.75
CA GLN A 28 -3.96 26.17 28.59
C GLN A 28 -4.82 26.27 27.34
N ILE A 29 -4.65 25.32 26.44
CA ILE A 29 -5.36 25.21 25.17
C ILE A 29 -6.13 23.91 25.18
N LYS A 30 -7.44 24.00 25.19
CA LYS A 30 -8.35 22.85 25.09
C LYS A 30 -8.87 22.74 23.68
N VAL A 31 -8.80 21.54 23.10
CA VAL A 31 -9.10 21.29 21.68
C VAL A 31 -10.12 20.17 21.55
N TRP A 32 -11.24 20.47 20.89
CA TRP A 32 -12.13 19.44 20.37
C TRP A 32 -11.79 19.20 18.91
N MET A 33 -11.39 17.96 18.62
CA MET A 33 -10.96 17.59 17.29
C MET A 33 -12.06 16.89 16.51
N ASP A 34 -12.00 17.06 15.19
CA ASP A 34 -12.73 16.21 14.25
C ASP A 34 -12.31 14.73 14.46
N PRO A 35 -13.26 13.78 14.48
CA PRO A 35 -12.98 12.35 14.67
C PRO A 35 -11.98 11.75 13.66
N ARG A 36 -11.79 12.39 12.51
CA ARG A 36 -10.81 11.99 11.49
C ARG A 36 -9.39 12.41 11.85
N LEU A 37 -9.17 13.26 12.84
CA LEU A 37 -7.83 13.64 13.25
C LEU A 37 -7.41 12.86 14.49
N ARG A 38 -6.17 12.40 14.49
CA ARG A 38 -5.55 11.71 15.61
C ARG A 38 -4.26 12.40 15.99
N ILE A 39 -4.09 12.76 17.27
CA ILE A 39 -2.82 13.28 17.79
C ILE A 39 -1.89 12.09 17.98
N LEU A 40 -0.75 12.12 17.29
CA LEU A 40 0.31 11.14 17.45
C LEU A 40 1.29 11.56 18.55
N SER A 41 1.62 12.84 18.61
CA SER A 41 2.49 13.40 19.63
C SER A 41 2.32 14.90 19.76
N ALA A 42 2.81 15.45 20.87
CA ALA A 42 2.96 16.89 21.05
C ALA A 42 4.31 17.17 21.72
N SER A 43 4.91 18.29 21.40
CA SER A 43 6.24 18.64 21.90
C SER A 43 6.35 20.15 22.14
N PRO A 44 7.05 20.59 23.19
CA PRO A 44 7.29 22.00 23.42
C PRO A 44 8.18 22.57 22.29
N ALA A 45 7.94 23.81 21.90
CA ALA A 45 8.68 24.45 20.81
C ALA A 45 10.10 24.88 21.22
N SER A 46 10.34 25.06 22.52
CA SER A 46 11.65 25.37 23.08
C SER A 46 11.78 24.85 24.51
N SER A 47 13.01 24.83 25.05
CA SER A 47 13.30 24.44 26.43
C SER A 47 12.71 25.39 27.48
N LYS A 48 12.19 26.56 27.06
CA LYS A 48 11.55 27.55 27.94
C LYS A 48 10.14 27.15 28.39
N TRP A 49 9.56 26.13 27.74
CA TRP A 49 8.19 25.69 27.96
C TRP A 49 8.17 24.22 28.40
N ALA A 50 7.47 23.95 29.50
CA ALA A 50 7.03 22.60 29.82
C ALA A 50 5.62 22.38 29.26
N LEU A 51 5.43 21.28 28.53
CA LEU A 51 4.15 20.89 27.93
C LEU A 51 3.58 19.68 28.66
N ARG A 52 2.36 19.81 29.18
CA ARG A 52 1.55 18.72 29.72
C ARG A 52 0.33 18.51 28.83
N VAL A 53 0.08 17.27 28.44
CA VAL A 53 -1.03 16.90 27.56
C VAL A 53 -1.96 15.96 28.31
N GLU A 54 -3.24 16.29 28.34
CA GLU A 54 -4.28 15.48 28.97
C GLU A 54 -5.42 15.27 27.97
N SER A 55 -5.71 14.01 27.64
CA SER A 55 -6.83 13.65 26.77
C SER A 55 -7.93 13.01 27.60
N ILE A 56 -9.17 13.42 27.35
CA ILE A 56 -10.38 12.87 27.95
C ILE A 56 -11.26 12.37 26.81
N ASP A 57 -11.59 11.08 26.82
CA ASP A 57 -12.30 10.44 25.70
C ASP A 57 -13.83 10.56 25.81
N GLU A 58 -14.39 10.75 27.00
CA GLU A 58 -15.84 10.85 27.24
C GLU A 58 -16.24 12.12 28.02
N PRO A 59 -17.39 12.78 27.71
CA PRO A 59 -18.40 12.45 26.68
C PRO A 59 -18.12 13.04 25.28
N LEU A 60 -17.09 13.87 25.13
CA LEU A 60 -16.58 14.40 23.86
C LEU A 60 -15.05 14.36 23.93
N SER A 61 -14.41 13.68 22.97
CA SER A 61 -12.95 13.55 22.93
C SER A 61 -12.30 14.94 22.91
N THR A 62 -11.65 15.28 24.01
CA THR A 62 -11.05 16.59 24.19
C THR A 62 -9.63 16.45 24.69
N THR A 63 -8.70 17.13 24.03
CA THR A 63 -7.30 17.17 24.44
C THR A 63 -6.95 18.55 24.97
N THR A 64 -6.37 18.60 26.16
CA THR A 64 -5.94 19.82 26.83
C THR A 64 -4.42 19.88 26.87
N PHE A 65 -3.86 20.92 26.28
CA PHE A 65 -2.44 21.24 26.27
C PHE A 65 -2.18 22.35 27.28
N THR A 66 -1.46 22.05 28.35
CA THR A 66 -1.05 23.03 29.35
C THR A 66 0.43 23.31 29.16
N CYS A 67 0.77 24.52 28.72
CA CYS A 67 2.14 24.98 28.56
C CYS A 67 2.49 25.93 29.71
N THR A 68 3.41 25.52 30.55
CA THR A 68 3.92 26.33 31.66
C THR A 68 5.26 26.94 31.27
N PHE A 69 5.41 28.23 31.52
CA PHE A 69 6.68 28.92 31.31
C PHE A 69 7.66 28.55 32.44
N LEU A 70 8.90 28.23 32.11
CA LEU A 70 9.88 27.67 33.06
C LEU A 70 10.95 28.65 33.51
N GLU A 71 11.12 29.80 32.86
CA GLU A 71 12.12 30.78 33.31
C GLU A 71 11.58 31.61 34.49
N GLU A 72 12.44 31.90 35.46
CA GLU A 72 12.09 32.65 36.68
C GLU A 72 11.88 34.14 36.41
N GLU A 73 12.41 34.66 35.29
CA GLU A 73 12.26 36.04 34.91
C GLU A 73 10.86 36.31 34.36
N PRO A 74 10.14 37.31 34.91
CA PRO A 74 8.80 37.65 34.45
C PRO A 74 8.84 38.16 33.01
N VAL A 75 8.17 37.43 32.11
CA VAL A 75 8.06 37.83 30.71
C VAL A 75 6.99 38.90 30.56
N GLU A 76 7.40 40.13 30.27
CA GLU A 76 6.50 41.26 29.97
C GLU A 76 5.89 41.19 28.56
N SER A 77 6.57 40.49 27.64
CA SER A 77 6.07 40.25 26.29
C SER A 77 6.65 38.96 25.70
N TRP A 78 5.81 38.19 25.01
CA TRP A 78 6.21 36.99 24.29
C TRP A 78 5.76 37.09 22.83
N ASP A 79 6.61 36.65 21.92
CA ASP A 79 6.33 36.56 20.50
C ASP A 79 7.06 35.32 19.95
N GLY A 80 6.32 34.22 19.76
CA GLY A 80 6.94 32.99 19.27
C GLY A 80 6.07 31.74 19.41
N PHE A 81 6.63 30.61 18.97
CA PHE A 81 5.98 29.30 19.07
C PHE A 81 6.07 28.73 20.49
N VAL A 82 5.00 28.10 20.96
CA VAL A 82 4.90 27.53 22.31
C VAL A 82 5.02 26.01 22.28
N PHE A 83 4.30 25.35 21.37
CA PHE A 83 4.34 23.91 21.18
C PHE A 83 3.92 23.52 19.76
N SER A 84 4.21 22.28 19.39
CA SER A 84 3.80 21.66 18.15
C SER A 84 2.97 20.41 18.42
N ILE A 85 1.96 20.17 17.59
CA ILE A 85 1.14 18.96 17.61
C ILE A 85 1.39 18.20 16.31
N PHE A 86 1.74 16.93 16.41
CA PHE A 86 1.84 16.02 15.27
C PHE A 86 0.55 15.22 15.14
N LEU A 87 -0.08 15.33 13.97
CA LEU A 87 -1.40 14.82 13.66
C LEU A 87 -1.33 13.84 12.49
N GLU A 88 -2.21 12.85 12.53
CA GLU A 88 -2.55 11.97 11.42
C GLU A 88 -4.01 12.17 11.06
N MET A 89 -4.31 12.27 9.76
CA MET A 89 -5.68 12.25 9.27
C MET A 89 -6.10 10.81 8.97
N ASN A 90 -6.95 10.23 9.80
CA ASN A 90 -7.64 8.99 9.48
C ASN A 90 -8.81 9.24 8.51
N ALA A 91 -8.79 8.58 7.37
CA ALA A 91 -9.85 8.64 6.36
C ALA A 91 -10.66 7.34 6.24
N ASP A 92 -10.65 6.51 7.29
CA ASP A 92 -11.42 5.27 7.31
C ASP A 92 -12.92 5.55 7.14
N PRO A 93 -13.59 4.87 6.20
CA PRO A 93 -14.98 5.16 5.85
C PRO A 93 -15.96 4.88 7.00
N GLU A 94 -15.58 4.04 7.97
CA GLU A 94 -16.37 3.75 9.17
C GLU A 94 -16.56 5.00 10.05
N ILE A 95 -15.54 5.85 10.16
CA ILE A 95 -15.60 7.09 10.97
C ILE A 95 -16.65 8.05 10.41
N LEU A 96 -16.70 8.17 9.08
CA LEU A 96 -17.71 8.98 8.38
C LEU A 96 -19.11 8.38 8.51
N ALA A 97 -19.23 7.04 8.53
CA ALA A 97 -20.51 6.36 8.72
C ALA A 97 -21.09 6.58 10.13
N HIS A 98 -20.24 6.61 11.16
CA HIS A 98 -20.66 6.86 12.53
C HIS A 98 -20.97 8.33 12.83
N SER A 99 -20.56 9.26 11.96
CA SER A 99 -20.74 10.70 12.13
C SER A 99 -21.38 11.36 10.90
N PRO A 100 -22.70 11.15 10.65
CA PRO A 100 -23.35 11.60 9.41
C PRO A 100 -23.44 13.13 9.26
N ASN A 101 -23.27 13.88 10.36
CA ASN A 101 -23.31 15.35 10.35
C ASN A 101 -21.95 15.99 10.01
N LEU A 102 -20.90 15.21 9.78
CA LEU A 102 -19.57 15.73 9.49
C LEU A 102 -19.46 16.22 8.03
N SER A 103 -18.79 17.35 7.82
CA SER A 103 -18.45 17.82 6.49
C SER A 103 -17.38 16.92 5.84
N VAL A 104 -17.70 16.36 4.67
CA VAL A 104 -16.74 15.50 3.93
C VAL A 104 -15.51 16.31 3.47
N SER A 105 -15.71 17.55 3.04
CA SER A 105 -14.67 18.41 2.45
C SER A 105 -13.92 19.29 3.43
N GLU A 106 -14.37 19.39 4.69
CA GLU A 106 -13.81 20.30 5.68
C GLU A 106 -13.67 19.60 7.03
N ILE A 107 -12.60 19.92 7.75
CA ILE A 107 -12.29 19.47 9.11
C ILE A 107 -12.35 20.69 10.03
N ALA A 108 -13.11 20.59 11.12
CA ALA A 108 -13.19 21.65 12.12
C ALA A 108 -12.35 21.29 13.36
N LEU A 109 -11.54 22.24 13.82
CA LEU A 109 -10.93 22.20 15.14
C LEU A 109 -11.50 23.35 15.98
N HIS A 110 -12.05 23.01 17.14
CA HIS A 110 -12.53 23.99 18.10
C HIS A 110 -11.50 24.14 19.21
N TRP A 111 -11.08 25.38 19.45
CA TRP A 111 -10.06 25.75 20.42
C TRP A 111 -10.68 26.59 21.50
N GLU A 112 -10.34 26.30 22.76
CA GLU A 112 -10.60 27.15 23.91
C GLU A 112 -9.27 27.47 24.57
N VAL A 113 -8.93 28.75 24.62
CA VAL A 113 -7.65 29.24 25.15
C VAL A 113 -7.91 29.98 26.46
N THR A 114 -7.24 29.54 27.52
CA THR A 114 -7.21 30.21 28.82
C THR A 114 -5.77 30.50 29.21
N TYR A 115 -5.55 31.65 29.82
CA TYR A 115 -4.23 32.12 30.20
C TYR A 115 -4.21 32.47 31.69
N PHE A 116 -3.07 32.19 32.31
CA PHE A 116 -2.87 32.30 33.76
C PHE A 116 -1.73 33.25 34.06
N PHE A 117 -1.98 34.19 34.96
CA PHE A 117 -0.97 35.11 35.48
C PHE A 117 -0.73 34.86 36.96
N ASP A 118 0.50 35.13 37.39
CA ASP A 118 0.77 35.26 38.80
C ASP A 118 0.22 36.61 39.28
N THR A 119 -0.62 36.59 40.30
CA THR A 119 -1.04 37.84 40.96
C THR A 119 -0.46 37.84 42.37
N ASN A 120 -0.17 39.01 42.91
CA ASN A 120 0.39 39.14 44.27
C ASN A 120 -0.59 38.66 45.37
N ALA A 121 -1.85 38.35 45.02
CA ALA A 121 -2.80 37.67 45.89
C ALA A 121 -2.65 36.16 45.71
N THR A 122 -2.90 35.37 46.76
CA THR A 122 -2.89 33.89 46.77
C THR A 122 -3.86 33.20 45.79
N VAL A 123 -4.45 33.96 44.86
CA VAL A 123 -5.40 33.52 43.85
C VAL A 123 -4.74 33.67 42.48
N GLU A 124 -4.60 32.55 41.76
CA GLU A 124 -4.16 32.58 40.36
C GLU A 124 -5.15 33.39 39.51
N GLY A 125 -4.65 34.42 38.82
CA GLY A 125 -5.46 35.25 37.94
C GLY A 125 -5.77 34.48 36.66
N LYS A 126 -6.98 33.90 36.56
CA LYS A 126 -7.48 33.22 35.36
C LYS A 126 -8.32 34.17 34.52
N THR A 127 -8.08 34.14 33.21
CA THR A 127 -8.86 34.96 32.27
C THR A 127 -10.03 34.21 31.65
N LEU A 128 -10.94 34.98 31.04
CA LEU A 128 -12.11 34.42 30.37
C LEU A 128 -11.66 33.54 29.19
N PRO A 129 -12.22 32.32 29.05
CA PRO A 129 -11.88 31.42 27.96
C PRO A 129 -12.25 32.04 26.62
N VAL A 130 -11.28 32.13 25.72
CA VAL A 130 -11.51 32.58 24.34
C VAL A 130 -11.70 31.36 23.45
N ARG A 131 -12.87 31.26 22.81
CA ARG A 131 -13.18 30.18 21.87
C ARG A 131 -12.95 30.61 20.42
N LYS A 132 -12.31 29.76 19.64
CA LYS A 132 -12.10 29.94 18.20
C LYS A 132 -12.30 28.62 17.47
N THR A 133 -12.86 28.69 16.28
CA THR A 133 -12.99 27.53 15.37
C THR A 133 -12.13 27.78 14.15
N THR A 134 -11.31 26.79 13.79
CA THR A 134 -10.53 26.80 12.56
C THR A 134 -11.04 25.70 11.65
N LEU A 135 -11.25 26.04 10.38
CA LEU A 135 -11.68 25.10 9.34
C LEU A 135 -10.51 24.80 8.41
N PHE A 136 -10.28 23.52 8.14
CA PHE A 136 -9.26 23.03 7.22
C PHE A 136 -9.93 22.31 6.06
N LYS A 137 -9.44 22.53 4.84
CA LYS A 137 -9.94 21.82 3.67
C LYS A 137 -9.36 20.41 3.60
N VAL A 138 -10.18 19.45 3.22
CA VAL A 138 -9.76 18.09 2.86
C VAL A 138 -9.54 18.04 1.36
N ILE A 139 -8.32 17.70 0.95
CA ILE A 139 -7.93 17.57 -0.46
C ILE A 139 -7.74 16.08 -0.77
N PRO A 140 -8.18 15.60 -1.94
CA PRO A 140 -7.93 14.22 -2.34
C PRO A 140 -6.43 13.93 -2.38
N ASP A 141 -6.07 12.73 -1.94
CA ASP A 141 -4.70 12.24 -1.99
C ASP A 141 -4.29 11.95 -3.44
N VAL A 142 -3.15 12.50 -3.86
CA VAL A 142 -2.66 12.46 -5.25
C VAL A 142 -1.54 11.41 -5.36
N PRO A 143 -1.52 10.56 -6.40
CA PRO A 143 -0.39 9.67 -6.66
C PRO A 143 0.90 10.47 -6.85
N TYR A 144 1.96 10.10 -6.11
CA TYR A 144 3.30 10.66 -6.27
C TYR A 144 4.14 9.85 -7.26
N THR A 145 3.99 8.51 -7.27
CA THR A 145 4.70 7.63 -8.21
C THR A 145 3.97 6.30 -8.46
N VAL A 146 4.30 5.65 -9.57
CA VAL A 146 3.80 4.33 -9.98
C VAL A 146 4.96 3.33 -10.01
N ILE A 147 4.77 2.20 -9.32
CA ILE A 147 5.80 1.18 -9.11
C ILE A 147 5.27 -0.18 -9.58
N PRO A 148 5.79 -0.71 -10.70
CA PRO A 148 5.55 -2.09 -11.12
C PRO A 148 6.44 -3.07 -10.32
N ILE A 149 5.85 -4.13 -9.80
CA ILE A 149 6.51 -5.18 -9.02
C ILE A 149 6.19 -6.53 -9.65
N ALA A 150 7.21 -7.21 -10.17
CA ALA A 150 7.12 -8.57 -10.64
C ALA A 150 7.75 -9.52 -9.61
N LYS A 151 7.24 -10.75 -9.52
CA LYS A 151 7.82 -11.77 -8.64
C LYS A 151 9.27 -12.10 -9.04
N ASP A 152 9.50 -12.24 -10.35
CA ASP A 152 10.79 -12.57 -10.95
C ASP A 152 11.01 -11.69 -12.19
N SER A 153 12.22 -11.18 -12.41
CA SER A 153 12.56 -10.41 -13.62
C SER A 153 13.08 -11.30 -14.75
N ASP A 154 13.41 -12.55 -14.45
CA ASP A 154 13.98 -13.49 -15.41
C ASP A 154 12.96 -14.55 -15.80
N LEU A 155 12.77 -14.74 -17.11
CA LEU A 155 11.79 -15.65 -17.67
C LEU A 155 12.46 -16.58 -18.68
N ILE A 156 12.38 -17.89 -18.44
CA ILE A 156 12.95 -18.91 -19.33
C ILE A 156 11.85 -19.44 -20.24
N ASN A 157 12.03 -19.31 -21.55
CA ASN A 157 11.07 -19.79 -22.54
C ASN A 157 11.16 -21.31 -22.73
N THR A 158 10.62 -22.06 -21.76
CA THR A 158 10.46 -23.52 -21.87
C THR A 158 9.26 -23.93 -22.74
N ALA A 159 8.42 -22.97 -23.13
CA ALA A 159 7.23 -23.21 -23.94
C ALA A 159 7.58 -23.69 -25.36
N VAL A 160 8.74 -23.30 -25.90
CA VAL A 160 9.27 -23.79 -27.19
C VAL A 160 9.44 -25.31 -27.20
N LEU A 161 9.76 -25.91 -26.04
CA LEU A 161 10.01 -27.35 -25.91
C LEU A 161 8.79 -28.11 -25.40
N SER A 162 8.07 -27.51 -24.44
CA SER A 162 6.97 -28.15 -23.72
C SER A 162 5.59 -27.89 -24.34
N GLY A 163 5.47 -26.86 -25.19
CA GLY A 163 4.18 -26.34 -25.65
C GLY A 163 3.34 -25.67 -24.54
N ARG A 164 3.91 -25.46 -23.35
CA ARG A 164 3.21 -24.87 -22.20
C ARG A 164 3.74 -23.48 -21.90
N GLN A 165 2.83 -22.51 -21.87
CA GLN A 165 3.14 -21.12 -21.54
C GLN A 165 3.82 -21.02 -20.16
N THR A 166 4.88 -20.21 -20.09
CA THR A 166 5.55 -19.83 -18.84
C THR A 166 5.22 -18.37 -18.54
N SER A 167 4.81 -18.08 -17.31
CA SER A 167 4.41 -16.72 -16.90
C SER A 167 4.88 -16.36 -15.50
N THR A 168 5.12 -15.08 -15.29
CA THR A 168 5.47 -14.50 -13.99
C THR A 168 4.42 -13.46 -13.60
N PRO A 169 3.87 -13.52 -12.37
CA PRO A 169 2.89 -12.54 -11.92
C PRO A 169 3.54 -11.18 -11.69
N MET A 170 2.78 -10.13 -12.01
CA MET A 170 3.16 -8.73 -11.86
C MET A 170 2.00 -7.95 -11.23
N ARG A 171 2.32 -6.96 -10.40
CA ARG A 171 1.37 -6.01 -9.80
C ARG A 171 1.90 -4.60 -9.93
N ILE A 172 0.99 -3.64 -9.89
CA ILE A 172 1.32 -2.22 -10.05
C ILE A 172 0.73 -1.49 -8.87
N PHE A 173 1.58 -0.75 -8.20
CA PHE A 173 1.21 0.06 -7.06
C PHE A 173 1.40 1.53 -7.35
N THR A 174 0.59 2.35 -6.70
CA THR A 174 0.84 3.78 -6.56
C THR A 174 1.27 4.06 -5.14
N VAL A 175 2.23 4.97 -4.99
CA VAL A 175 2.54 5.60 -3.71
C VAL A 175 2.03 7.02 -3.80
N SER A 176 1.20 7.43 -2.86
CA SER A 176 0.66 8.78 -2.81
C SER A 176 1.53 9.74 -1.99
N GLU A 177 1.24 11.04 -2.07
CA GLU A 177 1.88 12.04 -1.19
C GLU A 177 1.59 11.78 0.30
N GLY A 178 0.41 11.21 0.61
CA GLY A 178 0.07 10.70 1.94
C GLY A 178 0.80 9.41 2.34
N ALA A 179 1.83 8.99 1.60
CA ALA A 179 2.60 7.76 1.81
C ALA A 179 1.73 6.48 1.81
N GLN A 180 0.58 6.50 1.13
CA GLN A 180 -0.30 5.35 1.00
C GLN A 180 0.06 4.52 -0.22
N LEU A 181 0.12 3.20 -0.02
CA LEU A 181 0.31 2.24 -1.10
C LEU A 181 -1.05 1.73 -1.59
N ARG A 182 -1.37 1.89 -2.88
CA ARG A 182 -2.62 1.38 -3.47
C ARG A 182 -2.34 0.49 -4.67
N ASP A 183 -2.94 -0.69 -4.69
CA ASP A 183 -2.92 -1.58 -5.86
C ASP A 183 -3.81 -0.99 -6.96
N VAL A 184 -3.20 -0.74 -8.12
CA VAL A 184 -3.85 -0.18 -9.30
C VAL A 184 -3.77 -1.12 -10.49
N THR A 185 -3.34 -2.37 -10.30
CA THR A 185 -3.09 -3.35 -11.37
C THR A 185 -4.26 -3.46 -12.35
N SER A 186 -5.49 -3.57 -11.85
CA SER A 186 -6.71 -3.69 -12.67
C SER A 186 -7.05 -2.45 -13.50
N ARG A 187 -6.44 -1.30 -13.17
CA ARG A 187 -6.63 0.00 -13.85
C ARG A 187 -5.42 0.38 -14.71
N CYS A 188 -4.43 -0.50 -14.83
CA CYS A 188 -3.22 -0.27 -15.62
C CYS A 188 -3.28 -0.97 -16.96
N HIS A 189 -2.53 -0.44 -17.93
CA HIS A 189 -2.28 -1.06 -19.22
C HIS A 189 -0.79 -1.27 -19.44
N CYS A 190 -0.40 -2.49 -19.84
CA CYS A 190 1.00 -2.87 -19.98
C CYS A 190 1.34 -3.27 -21.40
N ILE A 191 2.42 -2.70 -21.91
CA ILE A 191 2.88 -2.88 -23.28
C ILE A 191 4.34 -3.31 -23.24
N SER A 192 4.64 -4.48 -23.78
CA SER A 192 6.03 -4.91 -23.99
C SER A 192 6.67 -4.11 -25.11
N ALA A 193 7.93 -3.68 -24.92
CA ALA A 193 8.72 -3.01 -25.95
C ALA A 193 8.94 -3.89 -27.19
N GLU A 194 8.95 -5.23 -27.01
CA GLU A 194 9.05 -6.18 -28.11
C GLU A 194 8.14 -7.40 -27.84
N SER A 195 6.91 -7.34 -28.37
CA SER A 195 5.88 -8.39 -28.19
C SER A 195 6.23 -9.75 -28.79
N ARG A 196 7.25 -9.81 -29.66
CA ARG A 196 7.79 -11.06 -30.23
C ARG A 196 8.77 -11.79 -29.30
N VAL A 197 9.12 -11.18 -28.16
CA VAL A 197 10.06 -11.75 -27.17
C VAL A 197 9.44 -11.84 -25.78
N LEU A 198 8.61 -10.88 -25.39
CA LEU A 198 7.89 -10.92 -24.11
C LEU A 198 6.49 -10.37 -24.31
N LYS A 199 5.49 -11.04 -23.75
CA LYS A 199 4.09 -10.61 -23.81
C LYS A 199 3.61 -10.20 -22.42
N THR A 200 2.62 -9.32 -22.39
CA THR A 200 1.98 -8.80 -21.19
C THR A 200 0.52 -9.19 -21.19
N SER A 201 -0.05 -9.49 -20.02
CA SER A 201 -1.51 -9.61 -19.91
C SER A 201 -2.17 -8.24 -20.09
N PRO A 202 -3.40 -8.16 -20.64
CA PRO A 202 -4.11 -6.89 -20.83
C PRO A 202 -4.33 -6.10 -19.53
N THR A 203 -4.40 -6.79 -18.40
CA THR A 203 -4.61 -6.24 -17.06
C THR A 203 -3.31 -6.13 -16.26
N CYS A 204 -2.15 -6.26 -16.89
CA CYS A 204 -0.83 -6.18 -16.25
C CYS A 204 -0.56 -7.17 -15.11
N THR A 205 -1.44 -8.15 -14.90
CA THR A 205 -1.34 -9.16 -13.84
C THR A 205 -0.21 -10.15 -14.04
N SER A 206 0.30 -10.28 -15.27
CA SER A 206 1.41 -11.16 -15.59
C SER A 206 2.15 -10.74 -16.86
N VAL A 207 3.40 -11.17 -16.93
CA VAL A 207 4.19 -11.23 -18.16
C VAL A 207 4.43 -12.68 -18.52
N TYR A 208 4.51 -13.00 -19.81
CA TYR A 208 4.57 -14.39 -20.24
C TYR A 208 5.24 -14.59 -21.59
N VAL A 209 5.65 -15.84 -21.82
CA VAL A 209 6.12 -16.39 -23.09
C VAL A 209 5.34 -17.66 -23.40
N ASP A 210 4.90 -17.82 -24.64
CA ASP A 210 4.01 -18.91 -25.08
C ASP A 210 4.66 -19.86 -26.10
N GLY A 211 5.94 -19.65 -26.42
CA GLY A 211 6.71 -20.48 -27.32
C GLY A 211 6.69 -20.00 -28.76
N SER A 212 5.93 -18.95 -29.07
CA SER A 212 5.96 -18.27 -30.38
C SER A 212 7.14 -17.29 -30.54
N GLU A 213 7.88 -17.04 -29.47
CA GLU A 213 9.05 -16.17 -29.50
C GLU A 213 10.19 -16.81 -30.30
N LEU A 214 11.03 -15.97 -30.92
CA LEU A 214 12.12 -16.43 -31.80
C LEU A 214 13.51 -16.35 -31.16
N ARG A 215 13.63 -15.59 -30.08
CA ARG A 215 14.90 -15.29 -29.42
C ARG A 215 14.68 -14.80 -28.00
N GLY A 216 15.77 -14.78 -27.23
CA GLY A 216 15.84 -14.16 -25.92
C GLY A 216 16.41 -12.74 -26.02
N ILE A 217 16.12 -11.92 -25.02
CA ILE A 217 16.64 -10.55 -24.86
C ILE A 217 16.84 -10.26 -23.38
N SER A 218 17.99 -9.69 -23.04
CA SER A 218 18.22 -9.08 -21.72
C SER A 218 17.71 -7.65 -21.67
N LYS A 219 17.15 -7.23 -20.52
CA LYS A 219 16.67 -5.86 -20.28
C LYS A 219 15.60 -5.39 -21.28
N ILE A 220 14.66 -6.28 -21.63
CA ILE A 220 13.47 -5.88 -22.38
C ILE A 220 12.55 -5.06 -21.46
N LYS A 221 12.10 -3.90 -21.93
CA LYS A 221 11.21 -3.04 -21.15
C LYS A 221 9.76 -3.43 -21.33
N VAL A 222 9.03 -3.42 -20.22
CA VAL A 222 7.56 -3.41 -20.20
C VAL A 222 7.12 -2.05 -19.70
N HIS A 223 6.41 -1.33 -20.56
CA HIS A 223 5.82 -0.03 -20.26
C HIS A 223 4.49 -0.22 -19.54
N VAL A 224 4.30 0.53 -18.47
CA VAL A 224 3.10 0.53 -17.65
C VAL A 224 2.48 1.91 -17.71
N HIS A 225 1.22 1.96 -18.12
CA HIS A 225 0.42 3.18 -18.19
C HIS A 225 -0.69 3.13 -17.14
N TYR A 226 -0.73 4.17 -16.31
CA TYR A 226 -1.77 4.39 -15.31
C TYR A 226 -2.19 5.87 -15.37
N GLU A 227 -3.39 6.14 -15.88
CA GLU A 227 -3.87 7.52 -16.10
C GLU A 227 -2.85 8.35 -16.93
N THR A 228 -2.26 9.39 -16.34
CA THR A 228 -1.22 10.22 -16.97
C THR A 228 0.21 9.75 -16.68
N TRP A 229 0.37 8.77 -15.79
CA TRP A 229 1.66 8.24 -15.37
C TRP A 229 2.12 7.14 -16.31
N THR A 230 3.39 7.20 -16.69
CA THR A 230 4.05 6.15 -17.47
C THR A 230 5.35 5.77 -16.80
N THR A 231 5.52 4.47 -16.53
CA THR A 231 6.75 3.90 -15.96
C THR A 231 7.14 2.66 -16.76
N SER A 232 8.33 2.11 -16.49
CA SER A 232 8.77 0.88 -17.14
C SER A 232 9.54 -0.01 -16.18
N THR A 233 9.39 -1.32 -16.36
CA THR A 233 10.20 -2.33 -15.68
C THR A 233 10.97 -3.17 -16.70
N GLU A 234 12.12 -3.71 -16.31
CA GLU A 234 13.00 -4.50 -17.16
C GLU A 234 12.91 -5.98 -16.83
N PHE A 235 12.88 -6.81 -17.88
CA PHE A 235 12.90 -8.26 -17.78
C PHE A 235 14.04 -8.85 -18.61
N THR A 236 14.44 -10.07 -18.29
CA THR A 236 15.35 -10.89 -19.08
C THR A 236 14.61 -12.12 -19.58
N VAL A 237 14.53 -12.28 -20.90
CA VAL A 237 13.96 -13.49 -21.51
C VAL A 237 15.08 -14.38 -22.00
N TRP A 238 15.16 -15.58 -21.44
CA TRP A 238 16.08 -16.63 -21.86
C TRP A 238 15.43 -17.51 -22.91
N TYR A 239 16.16 -17.81 -23.97
CA TYR A 239 15.67 -18.65 -25.06
C TYR A 239 16.57 -19.87 -25.23
N PRO A 240 16.01 -21.09 -25.26
CA PRO A 240 16.80 -22.31 -25.40
C PRO A 240 17.41 -22.39 -26.79
N LYS A 241 18.65 -22.86 -26.88
CA LYS A 241 19.29 -23.15 -28.16
C LYS A 241 18.73 -24.45 -28.73
N VAL A 242 18.09 -24.38 -29.89
CA VAL A 242 17.47 -25.52 -30.60
C VAL A 242 18.31 -25.83 -31.86
N PRO A 243 18.49 -27.10 -32.26
CA PRO A 243 17.96 -28.34 -31.68
C PRO A 243 18.68 -28.75 -30.39
N ILE A 244 17.91 -29.29 -29.44
CA ILE A 244 18.47 -29.89 -28.21
C ILE A 244 18.82 -31.33 -28.51
N THR A 245 20.05 -31.73 -28.17
CA THR A 245 20.47 -33.13 -28.24
C THR A 245 20.12 -33.81 -26.92
N VAL A 246 19.28 -34.83 -26.99
CA VAL A 246 18.84 -35.60 -25.83
C VAL A 246 19.44 -37.00 -25.92
N TRP A 247 20.01 -37.50 -24.83
CA TRP A 247 20.57 -38.85 -24.76
C TRP A 247 19.58 -39.78 -24.07
N ILE A 248 19.30 -40.91 -24.70
CA ILE A 248 18.41 -41.93 -24.15
C ILE A 248 19.27 -43.16 -23.91
N SER A 249 19.18 -43.72 -22.70
CA SER A 249 19.95 -44.89 -22.28
C SER A 249 19.60 -46.14 -23.08
N ASP A 250 18.32 -46.35 -23.37
CA ASP A 250 17.81 -47.43 -24.22
C ASP A 250 16.75 -46.90 -25.19
N PRO A 251 17.06 -46.71 -26.49
CA PRO A 251 16.09 -46.28 -27.48
C PRO A 251 15.10 -47.40 -27.86
N VAL A 252 15.32 -48.63 -27.42
CA VAL A 252 14.48 -49.79 -27.75
C VAL A 252 13.61 -50.15 -26.54
N LEU A 253 12.29 -50.12 -26.73
CA LEU A 253 11.35 -50.60 -25.73
C LEU A 253 11.34 -52.13 -25.70
N ASN A 254 12.04 -52.72 -24.74
CA ASN A 254 12.00 -54.17 -24.53
C ASN A 254 10.72 -54.59 -23.78
N ALA A 255 10.12 -55.69 -24.23
CA ALA A 255 8.97 -56.29 -23.55
C ALA A 255 9.43 -56.92 -22.23
N ILE A 256 8.70 -56.64 -21.15
CA ILE A 256 8.97 -57.25 -19.85
C ILE A 256 8.55 -58.71 -19.95
N LYS A 257 9.52 -59.60 -19.80
CA LYS A 257 9.30 -61.04 -19.88
C LYS A 257 8.24 -61.47 -18.85
N ASP A 258 7.31 -62.30 -19.29
CA ASP A 258 6.22 -62.87 -18.48
C ASP A 258 5.27 -61.84 -17.83
N TRP A 259 5.32 -60.57 -18.22
CA TRP A 259 4.40 -59.52 -17.76
C TRP A 259 3.38 -59.16 -18.84
N LYS A 260 2.36 -60.00 -19.00
CA LYS A 260 1.22 -59.74 -19.89
C LYS A 260 0.09 -59.08 -19.11
N VAL A 261 -0.44 -57.97 -19.64
CA VAL A 261 -1.59 -57.28 -19.03
C VAL A 261 -2.86 -57.69 -19.78
N ALA A 262 -3.85 -58.15 -19.02
CA ALA A 262 -5.16 -58.46 -19.55
C ALA A 262 -5.91 -57.16 -19.85
N MET A 263 -6.45 -57.06 -21.06
CA MET A 263 -7.24 -55.92 -21.51
C MET A 263 -8.47 -56.38 -22.28
N TRP A 264 -9.53 -55.61 -22.13
CA TRP A 264 -10.81 -55.89 -22.75
C TRP A 264 -10.84 -55.29 -24.15
N ARG A 265 -10.96 -56.14 -25.17
CA ARG A 265 -11.15 -55.69 -26.54
C ARG A 265 -12.64 -55.73 -26.88
N TRP A 266 -13.15 -54.60 -27.35
CA TRP A 266 -14.51 -54.51 -27.88
C TRP A 266 -14.52 -55.02 -29.33
N LEU A 267 -15.36 -56.01 -29.61
CA LEU A 267 -15.53 -56.54 -30.96
C LEU A 267 -16.54 -55.67 -31.75
N PRO A 268 -16.31 -55.38 -33.05
CA PRO A 268 -17.27 -54.66 -33.86
C PRO A 268 -18.60 -55.43 -33.96
N ARG A 269 -19.73 -54.74 -33.79
CA ARG A 269 -21.09 -55.32 -33.78
C ARG A 269 -21.56 -55.71 -35.18
N GLU A 270 -22.04 -56.93 -35.34
CA GLU A 270 -23.19 -57.22 -36.20
C GLU A 270 -24.44 -57.42 -35.34
N ARG A 271 -25.42 -56.53 -35.55
CA ARG A 271 -26.81 -56.50 -35.06
C ARG A 271 -27.19 -57.31 -33.78
N GLN A 272 -27.52 -56.54 -32.73
CA GLN A 272 -28.44 -56.87 -31.63
C GLN A 272 -28.13 -58.10 -30.74
N LYS A 273 -27.21 -57.95 -29.78
CA LYS A 273 -27.33 -58.37 -28.35
C LYS A 273 -26.03 -58.01 -27.61
N LYS A 274 -26.10 -57.96 -26.27
CA LYS A 274 -25.13 -57.43 -25.27
C LYS A 274 -23.65 -57.46 -25.67
N ASP A 275 -22.92 -56.40 -25.31
CA ASP A 275 -21.50 -56.24 -25.63
C ASP A 275 -20.65 -57.43 -25.18
N ALA A 276 -20.08 -58.15 -26.15
CA ALA A 276 -19.09 -59.19 -25.88
C ALA A 276 -17.72 -58.53 -25.70
N ARG A 277 -17.17 -58.65 -24.48
CA ARG A 277 -15.80 -58.26 -24.18
C ARG A 277 -14.92 -59.49 -24.31
N GLN A 278 -13.95 -59.47 -25.23
CA GLN A 278 -12.96 -60.54 -25.34
C GLN A 278 -11.74 -60.19 -24.50
N PHE A 279 -11.27 -61.15 -23.70
CA PHE A 279 -10.00 -61.06 -23.00
C PHE A 279 -8.86 -61.13 -24.02
N ALA A 280 -8.03 -60.09 -24.06
CA ALA A 280 -6.79 -60.08 -24.82
C ALA A 280 -5.61 -59.77 -23.89
N CYS A 281 -4.53 -60.52 -24.01
CA CYS A 281 -3.30 -60.27 -23.27
C CYS A 281 -2.32 -59.52 -24.18
N ILE A 282 -1.83 -58.35 -23.75
CA ILE A 282 -0.84 -57.57 -24.48
C ILE A 282 0.45 -57.47 -23.66
N ASN A 283 1.59 -57.43 -24.35
CA ASN A 283 2.90 -57.26 -23.73
C ASN A 283 3.01 -55.88 -23.08
N LYS A 284 3.55 -55.84 -21.86
CA LYS A 284 3.97 -54.58 -21.23
C LYS A 284 5.44 -54.33 -21.58
N PHE A 285 5.78 -53.09 -21.87
CA PHE A 285 7.13 -52.67 -22.19
C PHE A 285 7.76 -51.90 -21.02
N GLN A 286 9.09 -51.93 -20.95
CA GLN A 286 9.87 -51.15 -19.99
C GLN A 286 9.67 -49.64 -20.20
N GLN A 287 9.90 -48.81 -19.17
CA GLN A 287 9.98 -47.36 -19.34
C GLN A 287 11.41 -46.99 -19.74
N ALA A 288 11.56 -46.03 -20.65
CA ALA A 288 12.85 -45.44 -20.99
C ALA A 288 12.97 -44.10 -20.26
N GLU A 289 14.12 -43.86 -19.64
CA GLU A 289 14.44 -42.60 -18.98
C GLU A 289 15.28 -41.73 -19.90
N VAL A 290 14.93 -40.45 -19.96
CA VAL A 290 15.72 -39.42 -20.64
C VAL A 290 16.75 -38.92 -19.64
N SER A 291 18.04 -39.08 -19.95
CA SER A 291 19.17 -38.66 -19.10
C SER A 291 19.68 -37.28 -19.49
#